data_AF-A0A533RYM3-F1
#
_entry.id   AF-A0A533RYM3-F1
#
_cell.length_a   1.000
_cell.length_b   1.000
_cell.length_c   1.000
_cell.angle_alpha   90.00
_cell.angle_beta   90.00
_cell.angle_gamma   90.00
#
_symmetry.space_group_name_H-M   'P 1'
#
loop_
_entity.id
_entity.type
_entity.pdbx_description
1 polymer ?
#
loop_
_entity_poly.entity_id
_entity_poly.type
_entity_poly.pdbx_seq_one_letter_code
_entity_poly.pdbx_strand_id
1 'polypeptide(L)' 'AQQAADQLTEAGVKAILNFAPKVLTVPNDVEVRDIDLSTRLEILTFHLGMKENRA' A
#
# COMPACT_ATOMS: atom_id res chain seq x y z
N ALA A 1 -1.22 -12.08 1.92
CA ALA A 1 -1.85 -11.00 1.14
C ALA A 1 -2.87 -11.58 0.15
N GLN A 2 -2.46 -12.41 -0.83
CA GLN A 2 -3.40 -12.99 -1.80
C GLN A 2 -4.59 -13.71 -1.17
N GLN A 3 -4.36 -14.65 -0.24
CA GLN A 3 -5.44 -15.36 0.43
C GLN A 3 -6.46 -14.43 1.13
N ALA A 4 -6.00 -13.31 1.69
CA ALA A 4 -6.89 -12.33 2.29
C ALA A 4 -7.68 -11.54 1.23
N ALA A 5 -7.04 -11.22 0.09
CA ALA A 5 -7.74 -10.63 -1.05
C ALA A 5 -8.83 -11.57 -1.57
N ASP A 6 -8.54 -12.87 -1.74
CA ASP A 6 -9.49 -13.88 -2.19
C ASP A 6 -10.73 -13.89 -1.28
N GLN A 7 -10.53 -13.98 0.05
CA GLN A 7 -11.62 -13.93 1.03
C GLN A 7 -12.44 -12.64 0.97
N LEU A 8 -11.79 -11.49 0.79
CA LEU A 8 -12.49 -10.21 0.65
C LEU A 8 -13.34 -10.17 -0.63
N THR A 9 -12.81 -10.68 -1.74
CA THR A 9 -13.55 -10.75 -3.02
C THR A 9 -14.74 -11.69 -2.94
N GLU A 10 -14.60 -12.85 -2.29
CA GLU A 10 -15.69 -13.80 -2.03
C GLU A 10 -16.78 -13.19 -1.14
N ALA A 11 -16.40 -12.33 -0.19
CA ALA A 11 -17.34 -11.58 0.64
C ALA A 11 -18.03 -10.41 -0.10
N GLY A 12 -17.70 -10.18 -1.38
CA GLY A 12 -18.31 -9.14 -2.21
C GLY A 12 -17.68 -7.75 -2.07
N VAL A 13 -16.50 -7.63 -1.45
CA VAL A 13 -15.77 -6.37 -1.34
C VAL A 13 -15.34 -5.90 -2.73
N LYS A 14 -15.53 -4.60 -3.03
CA LYS A 14 -15.25 -3.99 -4.34
C LYS A 14 -13.99 -3.13 -4.39
N ALA A 15 -13.35 -2.86 -3.25
CA ALA A 15 -12.13 -2.06 -3.19
C ALA A 15 -11.17 -2.60 -2.13
N ILE A 16 -9.89 -2.75 -2.48
CA ILE A 16 -8.83 -3.24 -1.60
C ILE A 16 -7.66 -2.24 -1.61
N LEU A 17 -7.27 -1.77 -0.43
CA LEU A 17 -6.03 -1.04 -0.24
C LEU A 17 -4.92 -2.03 0.11
N ASN A 18 -3.96 -2.21 -0.79
CA ASN A 18 -2.89 -3.19 -0.64
C ASN A 18 -1.63 -2.55 -0.07
N PHE A 19 -1.29 -2.93 1.16
CA PHE A 19 -0.05 -2.50 1.82
C PHE A 19 1.04 -3.57 1.76
N ALA A 20 0.76 -4.73 1.14
CA ALA A 20 1.72 -5.81 1.03
C ALA A 20 2.68 -5.53 -0.13
N PRO A 21 3.96 -5.97 -0.05
CA PRO A 21 4.93 -5.86 -1.12
C PRO A 21 4.72 -6.95 -2.19
N LYS A 22 3.45 -7.21 -2.55
CA LYS A 22 3.06 -8.22 -3.51
C LYS A 22 1.85 -7.72 -4.30
N VAL A 23 1.92 -7.82 -5.61
CA VAL A 23 0.80 -7.57 -6.51
C VAL A 23 -0.30 -8.60 -6.26
N LEU A 24 -1.53 -8.13 -6.08
CA LEU A 24 -2.70 -8.97 -5.88
C LEU A 24 -3.39 -9.23 -7.22
N THR A 25 -3.83 -10.47 -7.43
CA THR A 25 -4.74 -10.81 -8.53
C THR A 25 -6.16 -10.79 -8.01
N VAL A 26 -7.02 -9.96 -8.57
CA VAL A 26 -8.45 -9.89 -8.21
C VAL A 26 -9.32 -9.84 -9.47
N PRO A 27 -10.63 -10.14 -9.36
CA PRO A 27 -11.58 -9.94 -10.45
C PRO A 27 -11.66 -8.48 -10.92
N ASN A 28 -12.04 -8.25 -12.18
CA ASN A 28 -12.07 -6.92 -12.81
C ASN A 28 -13.06 -5.92 -12.17
N ASP A 29 -14.03 -6.41 -11.41
CA ASP A 29 -15.00 -5.60 -10.69
C ASP A 29 -14.52 -5.16 -9.29
N VAL A 30 -13.27 -5.47 -8.94
CA VAL A 30 -12.63 -5.10 -7.68
C VAL A 30 -11.45 -4.17 -7.95
N GLU A 31 -11.51 -2.95 -7.42
CA GLU A 31 -10.42 -1.97 -7.53
C GLU A 31 -9.34 -2.26 -6.48
N VAL A 32 -8.08 -2.35 -6.89
CA VAL A 32 -6.95 -2.48 -5.97
C VAL A 32 -6.07 -1.25 -6.06
N ARG A 33 -5.71 -0.69 -4.90
CA ARG A 33 -4.73 0.39 -4.81
C ARG A 33 -3.57 0.01 -3.93
N ASP A 34 -2.40 -0.08 -4.54
CA ASP A 34 -1.15 -0.33 -3.83
C ASP A 34 -0.69 0.92 -3.08
N ILE A 35 -0.36 0.74 -1.81
CA ILE A 35 0.06 1.79 -0.88
C ILE A 35 1.47 1.45 -0.42
N ASP A 36 2.47 2.12 -1.01
CA ASP A 36 3.85 2.06 -0.51
C ASP A 36 4.01 3.03 0.67
N LEU A 37 4.21 2.48 1.88
CA LEU A 37 4.50 3.26 3.08
C LEU A 37 5.98 3.63 3.20
N SER A 38 6.88 2.81 2.63
CA SER A 38 8.32 3.04 2.68
C SER A 38 8.69 4.33 1.96
N THR A 39 8.12 4.58 0.78
CA THR A 39 8.32 5.86 0.06
C THR A 39 7.90 7.07 0.89
N ARG A 40 6.79 6.96 1.64
CA ARG A 40 6.30 8.05 2.49
C ARG A 40 7.22 8.31 3.68
N LEU A 41 7.76 7.26 4.27
CA LEU A 41 8.73 7.38 5.36
C LEU A 41 10.08 7.89 4.87
N GLU A 42 10.54 7.50 3.68
CA GLU A 42 11.76 8.05 3.07
C GLU A 42 11.67 9.56 2.89
N ILE A 43 10.54 10.07 2.38
CA ILE A 43 10.31 11.51 2.22
C ILE A 43 10.40 12.22 3.59
N LEU A 44 9.77 11.66 4.61
CA LEU A 44 9.82 12.22 5.96
C LEU A 44 11.26 12.23 6.52
N THR A 45 11.98 11.13 6.36
CA THR A 45 13.35 10.97 6.86
C THR A 45 14.33 11.90 6.15
N PHE A 46 14.19 12.06 4.82
CA PHE A 46 14.95 13.02 4.04
C PHE A 46 14.73 14.46 4.52
N HIS A 47 13.48 14.86 4.76
CA HIS A 47 13.17 16.19 5.27
C HIS A 47 13.71 16.43 6.69
N LEU A 48 13.74 15.40 7.54
CA LEU A 48 14.32 15.50 8.88
C LEU A 48 15.84 15.65 8.82
N GLY A 49 16.54 14.82 8.04
CA GLY A 49 17.99 14.90 7.88
C GLY A 49 18.46 16.23 7.25
N MET A 50 17.67 16.80 6.32
CA MET A 50 17.94 18.13 5.77
C MET A 50 17.76 19.27 6.78
N LYS A 51 16.86 19.13 7.76
CA LYS A 51 16.71 20.11 8.84
C LYS A 51 17.86 20.04 9.84
N GLU A 52 18.34 18.84 10.13
CA GLU A 52 19.43 18.60 11.08
C GLU A 52 20.78 19.12 10.55
N ASN A 53 21.06 18.97 9.24
CA ASN A 53 22.26 19.53 8.59
C ASN A 53 22.26 21.07 8.43
N ARG A 54 21.20 21.76 8.87
CA ARG A 54 21.08 23.24 8.80
C ARG A 54 21.12 23.91 10.19
N ALA A 55 21.28 23.14 11.26
CA ALA A 55 21.48 23.64 12.63
C ALA A 55 22.97 23.58 12.99
#